data_AF-A0A7W5HPW2-F1
#
_entry.id   AF-A0A7W5HPW2-F1
#
_cell.length_a   1.000
_cell.length_b   1.000
_cell.length_c   1.000
_cell.angle_alpha   90.00
_cell.angle_beta   90.00
_cell.angle_gamma   90.00
#
_symmetry.space_group_name_H-M   'P 1'
#
loop_
_entity.id
_entity.type
_entity.pdbx_description
1 polymer ?
#
loop_
_entity_poly.entity_id
_entity_poly.type
_entity_poly.pdbx_seq_one_letter_code
_entity_poly.pdbx_strand_id
1 'polypeptide(L)'
;MSHSEMKATYNSYPDRYVFKVESMDESSGKFSGIFQEHSCNVELVTGWFNFNDAAKCTDLKFSSNTDSWSLKARYESGERYFEEWSAIRTSKSGSIDTENIKFYMDMSDHGTSWFGDTDWWGKGHM
;
A
#
# COMPACT_ATOMS: atom_id res chain seq x y z
N MET A 1 -2.98 -19.06 11.46
CA MET A 1 -2.23 -19.00 10.19
C MET A 1 -1.77 -17.57 10.04
N SER A 2 -0.50 -17.31 9.73
CA SER A 2 -0.03 -15.93 9.57
C SER A 2 -0.39 -15.42 8.17
N HIS A 3 -0.86 -14.19 8.09
CA HIS A 3 -1.22 -13.48 6.86
C HIS A 3 -0.03 -12.76 6.25
N SER A 4 1.12 -13.43 6.18
CA SER A 4 2.36 -12.86 5.65
C SER A 4 2.25 -12.31 4.23
N GLU A 5 1.26 -12.76 3.46
CA GLU A 5 0.96 -12.31 2.09
C GLU A 5 0.57 -10.83 2.01
N MET A 6 0.12 -10.20 3.11
CA MET A 6 -0.10 -8.76 3.14
C MET A 6 1.23 -7.96 3.17
N LYS A 7 2.34 -8.59 3.57
CA LYS A 7 3.68 -7.98 3.55
C LYS A 7 4.23 -7.97 2.13
N ALA A 8 4.02 -6.87 1.44
CA ALA A 8 4.50 -6.65 0.08
C ALA A 8 4.76 -5.17 -0.16
N THR A 9 5.38 -4.89 -1.31
CA THR A 9 5.41 -3.55 -1.91
C THR A 9 4.19 -3.38 -2.79
N TYR A 10 3.61 -2.19 -2.78
CA TYR A 10 2.45 -1.82 -3.56
C TYR A 10 2.72 -0.50 -4.28
N ASN A 11 2.41 -0.44 -5.56
CA ASN A 11 2.60 0.72 -6.41
C ASN A 11 1.25 1.25 -6.87
N SER A 12 1.08 2.58 -6.91
CA SER A 12 -0.05 3.22 -7.58
C SER A 12 0.35 3.85 -8.90
N TYR A 13 -0.39 3.53 -9.95
CA TYR A 13 -0.26 4.18 -11.26
C TYR A 13 -1.65 4.61 -11.73
N PRO A 14 -1.81 5.86 -12.21
CA PRO A 14 -0.78 6.86 -12.47
C PRO A 14 -0.42 7.75 -11.28
N ASP A 15 -0.99 7.52 -10.08
CA ASP A 15 -0.88 8.44 -8.93
C ASP A 15 0.53 8.50 -8.29
N ARG A 16 1.40 7.53 -8.63
CA ARG A 16 2.82 7.47 -8.26
C ARG A 16 3.10 7.45 -6.76
N TYR A 17 2.34 6.67 -6.02
CA TYR A 17 2.63 6.33 -4.62
C TYR A 17 3.27 4.94 -4.55
N VAL A 18 4.19 4.78 -3.60
CA VAL A 18 4.75 3.49 -3.20
C VAL A 18 4.42 3.26 -1.73
N PHE A 19 3.86 2.10 -1.43
CA PHE A 19 3.51 1.69 -0.07
C PHE A 19 4.05 0.29 0.17
N LYS A 20 4.76 0.05 1.28
CA LYS A 20 5.26 -1.29 1.61
C LYS A 20 4.95 -1.62 3.05
N VAL A 21 4.35 -2.79 3.26
CA VAL A 21 4.10 -3.34 4.60
C VAL A 21 5.30 -4.22 4.99
N GLU A 22 6.03 -3.82 6.03
CA GLU A 22 7.27 -4.51 6.44
C GLU A 22 7.04 -5.44 7.64
N SER A 23 6.26 -5.00 8.61
CA SER A 23 5.94 -5.78 9.80
C SER A 23 4.46 -5.70 10.14
N MET A 24 3.96 -6.75 10.78
CA MET A 24 2.57 -6.87 11.19
C MET A 24 2.49 -7.62 12.51
N ASP A 25 1.59 -7.16 13.37
CA ASP A 25 1.13 -7.85 14.55
C ASP A 25 -0.37 -8.10 14.39
N GLU A 26 -0.71 -9.31 13.96
CA GLU A 26 -2.09 -9.74 13.73
C GLU A 26 -2.93 -9.76 15.01
N SER A 27 -2.30 -9.94 16.17
CA SER A 27 -3.03 -9.99 17.45
C SER A 27 -3.56 -8.61 17.86
N SER A 28 -2.81 -7.56 17.54
CA SER A 28 -3.22 -6.18 17.82
C SER A 28 -3.78 -5.46 16.59
N GLY A 29 -3.67 -6.05 15.40
CA GLY A 29 -4.06 -5.42 14.14
C GLY A 29 -3.16 -4.23 13.78
N LYS A 30 -1.90 -4.22 14.22
CA LYS A 30 -0.94 -3.13 13.94
C LYS A 30 0.03 -3.52 12.84
N PHE A 31 0.45 -2.55 12.04
CA PHE A 31 1.54 -2.74 11.08
C PHE A 31 2.54 -1.58 11.11
N SER A 32 3.74 -1.84 10.58
CA SER A 32 4.71 -0.82 10.22
C SER A 32 5.17 -1.00 8.77
N GLY A 33 5.59 0.09 8.16
CA GLY A 33 6.02 0.07 6.77
C GLY A 33 6.66 1.38 6.32
N ILE A 34 6.80 1.49 5.00
CA ILE A 34 7.24 2.71 4.34
C ILE A 34 6.17 3.21 3.36
N PHE A 35 6.12 4.52 3.20
CA PHE A 35 5.28 5.21 2.23
C PHE A 35 6.09 6.28 1.51
N GLN A 36 5.86 6.44 0.21
CA GLN A 36 6.54 7.45 -0.59
C GLN A 36 5.60 7.97 -1.69
N GLU A 37 5.49 9.29 -1.78
CA GLU A 37 4.99 9.98 -2.97
C GLU A 37 6.16 10.17 -3.95
N HIS A 38 5.93 9.99 -5.25
CA HIS A 38 6.99 10.04 -6.25
C HIS A 38 7.77 11.36 -6.21
N SER A 39 9.11 11.25 -6.18
CA SER A 39 10.05 12.35 -6.01
C SER A 39 10.04 13.03 -4.63
N CYS A 40 9.26 12.53 -3.67
CA CYS A 40 9.33 12.92 -2.26
C CYS A 40 10.22 11.95 -1.45
N ASN A 41 10.52 12.34 -0.22
CA ASN A 41 11.27 11.50 0.71
C ASN A 41 10.44 10.28 1.14
N VAL A 42 11.13 9.18 1.43
CA VAL A 42 10.52 7.99 2.05
C VAL A 42 10.10 8.32 3.48
N GLU A 43 8.88 7.94 3.84
CA GLU A 43 8.30 8.12 5.16
C GLU A 43 8.12 6.77 5.86
N LEU A 44 8.54 6.67 7.12
CA LEU A 44 8.18 5.55 7.98
C LEU A 44 6.75 5.73 8.46
N VAL A 45 5.90 4.73 8.23
CA VAL A 45 4.49 4.76 8.62
C VAL A 45 4.15 3.63 9.57
N THR A 46 3.23 3.91 10.48
CA THR A 46 2.57 2.91 11.31
C THR A 46 1.07 3.07 11.16
N GLY A 47 0.35 1.97 11.35
CA GLY A 47 -1.07 1.98 11.15
C GLY A 47 -1.75 0.75 11.71
N TRP A 48 -3.01 0.62 11.34
CA TRP A 48 -3.89 -0.45 11.80
C TRP A 48 -4.52 -1.16 10.63
N PHE A 49 -4.82 -2.44 10.80
CA PHE A 49 -5.60 -3.23 9.88
C PHE A 49 -6.64 -4.07 10.61
N ASN A 50 -7.67 -4.46 9.88
CA ASN A 50 -8.73 -5.34 10.37
C ASN A 50 -9.19 -6.28 9.27
N PHE A 51 -9.17 -7.59 9.55
CA PHE A 51 -9.75 -8.62 8.69
C PHE A 51 -11.26 -8.71 8.97
N ASN A 52 -12.07 -8.02 8.17
CA ASN A 52 -13.51 -7.96 8.36
C ASN A 52 -14.20 -9.08 7.57
N ASP A 53 -14.29 -10.27 8.19
CA ASP A 53 -14.90 -11.44 7.56
C ASP A 53 -16.41 -11.29 7.29
N ALA A 54 -17.09 -10.40 8.02
CA ALA A 54 -18.51 -10.09 7.82
C ALA A 54 -18.72 -9.20 6.59
N ALA A 55 -17.90 -8.17 6.41
CA ALA A 55 -17.92 -7.30 5.24
C ALA A 55 -17.13 -7.87 4.04
N LYS A 56 -16.47 -9.02 4.21
CA LYS A 56 -15.63 -9.67 3.20
C LYS A 56 -14.57 -8.72 2.64
N CYS A 57 -13.88 -8.00 3.54
CA CYS A 57 -12.80 -7.10 3.19
C CYS A 57 -11.75 -7.00 4.29
N THR A 58 -10.55 -6.58 3.92
CA THR A 58 -9.53 -6.10 4.84
C THR A 58 -9.50 -4.58 4.77
N ASP A 59 -9.59 -3.93 5.93
CA ASP A 59 -9.40 -2.49 6.05
C ASP A 59 -7.98 -2.22 6.57
N LEU A 60 -7.30 -1.21 6.03
CA LEU A 60 -5.98 -0.76 6.48
C LEU A 60 -5.96 0.76 6.56
N LYS A 61 -5.38 1.33 7.63
CA LYS A 61 -5.32 2.78 7.85
C LYS A 61 -3.97 3.22 8.36
N PHE A 62 -3.44 4.31 7.83
CA PHE A 62 -2.24 4.96 8.32
C PHE A 62 -2.25 6.46 8.01
N SER A 63 -1.24 7.18 8.48
CA SER A 63 -1.01 8.57 8.13
C SER A 63 0.40 8.77 7.61
N SER A 64 0.53 9.54 6.53
CA SER A 64 1.78 10.15 6.11
C SER A 64 1.93 11.52 6.80
N ASN A 65 2.99 12.25 6.52
CA ASN A 65 3.19 13.60 7.05
C ASN A 65 2.05 14.54 6.64
N THR A 66 1.59 14.45 5.40
CA THR A 66 0.61 15.35 4.79
C THR A 66 -0.82 14.83 4.81
N ASP A 67 -1.01 13.51 4.87
CA ASP A 67 -2.31 12.89 4.58
C ASP A 67 -2.66 11.77 5.55
N SER A 68 -3.94 11.41 5.56
CA SER A 68 -4.43 10.17 6.14
C SER A 68 -4.96 9.27 5.04
N TRP A 69 -4.73 7.97 5.19
CA TRP A 69 -5.00 6.96 4.17
C TRP A 69 -5.89 5.88 4.75
N SER A 70 -6.95 5.52 4.00
CA SER A 70 -7.81 4.39 4.30
C SER A 70 -7.86 3.47 3.08
N LEU A 71 -7.23 2.31 3.20
CA LEU A 71 -7.13 1.29 2.18
C LEU A 71 -8.14 0.17 2.45
N LYS A 72 -8.71 -0.39 1.39
CA LYS A 72 -9.62 -1.54 1.45
C LYS A 72 -9.27 -2.54 0.36
N ALA A 73 -9.05 -3.78 0.77
CA ALA A 73 -8.89 -4.95 -0.09
C ALA A 73 -10.13 -5.83 0.05
N ARG A 74 -10.77 -6.18 -1.07
CA ARG A 74 -11.92 -7.10 -1.07
C ARG A 74 -11.44 -8.53 -0.85
N TYR A 75 -12.32 -9.39 -0.37
CA TYR A 75 -12.07 -10.83 -0.46
C TYR A 75 -12.48 -11.32 -1.85
N GLU A 76 -11.74 -12.28 -2.39
CA GLU A 76 -12.01 -12.91 -3.68
C GLU A 76 -12.28 -14.39 -3.47
N SER A 77 -13.41 -14.89 -3.99
CA SER A 77 -13.86 -16.28 -3.78
C SER A 77 -13.94 -16.70 -2.30
N GLY A 78 -14.21 -15.74 -1.40
CA GLY A 78 -14.31 -15.97 0.04
C GLY A 78 -12.98 -15.87 0.80
N GLU A 79 -11.87 -15.76 0.08
CA GLU A 79 -10.52 -15.64 0.63
C GLU A 79 -10.01 -14.21 0.59
N ARG A 80 -9.06 -13.90 1.48
CA ARG A 80 -8.42 -12.58 1.51
C ARG A 80 -7.60 -12.39 0.23
N TYR A 81 -7.74 -11.25 -0.42
CA TYR A 81 -7.02 -10.93 -1.66
C TYR A 81 -6.26 -9.62 -1.47
N PHE A 82 -4.93 -9.70 -1.42
CA PHE A 82 -4.08 -8.55 -1.10
C PHE A 82 -3.42 -7.92 -2.32
N GLU A 83 -3.60 -8.46 -3.53
CA GLU A 83 -2.92 -7.92 -4.73
C GLU A 83 -3.43 -6.53 -5.16
N GLU A 84 -4.61 -6.12 -4.68
CA GLU A 84 -5.17 -4.79 -4.95
C GLU A 84 -5.76 -4.16 -3.69
N TRP A 85 -5.45 -2.87 -3.48
CA TRP A 85 -6.11 -2.01 -2.52
C TRP A 85 -6.78 -0.82 -3.20
N SER A 86 -7.99 -0.51 -2.76
CA SER A 86 -8.65 0.77 -3.04
C SER A 86 -8.39 1.71 -1.88
N ALA A 87 -7.81 2.88 -2.14
CA ALA A 87 -7.44 3.85 -1.15
C ALA A 87 -8.30 5.10 -1.25
N ILE A 88 -8.64 5.64 -0.08
CA ILE A 88 -9.15 6.99 0.09
C ILE A 88 -8.06 7.78 0.80
N ARG A 89 -7.59 8.83 0.14
CA ARG A 89 -6.71 9.85 0.72
C ARG A 89 -7.56 10.93 1.38
N THR A 90 -7.05 11.53 2.44
CA THR A 90 -7.64 12.73 3.05
C THR A 90 -6.52 13.63 3.51
N SER A 91 -6.41 14.80 2.86
CA SER A 91 -5.38 15.77 3.19
C SER A 91 -5.58 16.38 4.57
N LYS A 92 -4.50 16.47 5.33
CA LYS A 92 -4.52 17.10 6.66
C LYS A 92 -4.64 18.62 6.58
N SER A 93 -4.34 19.23 5.44
CA SER A 93 -4.49 20.68 5.23
C SER A 93 -5.94 21.12 5.00
N GLY A 94 -6.88 20.16 4.91
CA GLY A 94 -8.30 20.45 4.74
C GLY A 94 -8.77 20.57 3.29
N SER A 95 -7.91 20.30 2.30
CA SER A 95 -8.36 19.99 0.93
C SER A 95 -9.05 18.64 0.93
N ILE A 96 -10.30 18.58 0.45
CA ILE A 96 -10.98 17.30 0.25
C ILE A 96 -10.50 16.74 -1.08
N ASP A 97 -9.42 15.98 -1.05
CA ASP A 97 -8.97 15.20 -2.21
C ASP A 97 -9.51 13.78 -2.03
N THR A 98 -10.76 13.54 -2.46
CA THR A 98 -11.35 12.20 -2.48
C THR A 98 -11.06 11.55 -3.83
N GLU A 99 -9.86 11.01 -3.99
CA GLU A 99 -9.49 10.22 -5.16
C GLU A 99 -9.50 8.73 -4.79
N ASN A 100 -10.13 7.91 -5.64
CA ASN A 100 -10.14 6.46 -5.50
C ASN A 100 -8.82 5.91 -6.07
N ILE A 101 -7.75 6.06 -5.29
CA ILE A 101 -6.39 5.66 -5.65
C ILE A 101 -6.30 4.14 -5.58
N LYS A 102 -5.64 3.53 -6.55
CA LYS A 102 -5.42 2.08 -6.59
C LYS A 102 -3.97 1.76 -6.29
N PHE A 103 -3.75 0.84 -5.36
CA PHE A 103 -2.44 0.26 -5.09
C PHE A 103 -2.45 -1.19 -5.55
N TYR A 104 -1.48 -1.56 -6.36
CA TYR A 104 -1.30 -2.91 -6.88
C TYR A 104 -0.04 -3.51 -6.29
N MET A 105 -0.11 -4.75 -5.86
CA MET A 105 1.04 -5.48 -5.35
C MET A 105 2.11 -5.56 -6.44
N ASP A 106 3.34 -5.29 -6.04
CA ASP A 106 4.49 -5.43 -6.91
C ASP A 106 4.85 -6.91 -7.05
N MET A 107 4.41 -7.49 -8.17
CA MET A 107 4.69 -8.89 -8.51
C MET A 107 6.09 -9.08 -9.12
N SER A 108 6.87 -8.01 -9.28
CA SER A 108 8.25 -8.12 -9.80
C SER A 108 9.20 -8.80 -8.81
N ASP A 109 8.80 -8.93 -7.53
CA ASP A 109 9.58 -9.62 -6.50
C ASP A 109 9.60 -11.17 -6.62
N HIS A 110 9.05 -11.75 -7.70
CA HIS A 110 9.42 -13.10 -8.14
C HIS A 110 10.77 -13.14 -8.90
N GLY A 111 11.44 -12.00 -9.06
CA GLY A 111 12.79 -11.88 -9.54
C GLY A 111 13.22 -10.41 -9.60
N THR A 112 14.05 -10.00 -8.64
CA THR A 112 14.69 -8.68 -8.51
C THR A 112 13.85 -7.54 -7.91
N SER A 113 13.95 -7.44 -6.59
CA SER A 113 13.81 -6.23 -5.76
C SER A 113 14.08 -4.93 -6.52
N TRP A 114 13.05 -4.07 -6.61
CA TRP A 114 13.12 -2.69 -7.08
C TRP A 114 13.85 -1.72 -6.14
N PHE A 115 14.27 -2.15 -4.95
CA PHE A 115 15.18 -1.35 -4.13
C PHE A 115 16.62 -1.52 -4.63
N GLY A 116 16.89 -0.98 -5.83
CA GLY A 116 18.21 -0.93 -6.47
C GLY A 116 18.19 -1.43 -7.91
N ASP A 117 18.39 -0.48 -8.84
CA ASP A 117 18.66 -0.64 -10.28
C ASP A 117 17.54 -1.20 -11.17
N THR A 118 16.71 -0.33 -11.78
CA THR A 118 16.79 0.01 -13.22
C THR A 118 15.67 0.95 -13.66
N ASP A 119 16.03 1.84 -14.57
CA ASP A 119 15.27 3.01 -15.03
C ASP A 119 13.87 2.70 -15.58
N TRP A 120 12.84 3.19 -14.89
CA TRP A 120 11.45 3.24 -15.38
C TRP A 120 11.14 4.43 -16.29
N TRP A 121 12.16 5.19 -16.69
CA TRP A 121 12.05 6.25 -17.70
C TRP A 121 12.86 5.81 -18.91
N GLY A 122 12.18 5.45 -19.99
CA GLY A 122 12.80 5.02 -21.24
C GLY A 122 13.96 5.93 -21.66
N LYS A 123 15.17 5.45 -21.46
CA LYS A 123 16.33 5.83 -22.26
C LYS A 123 16.90 4.55 -22.84
N GLY A 124 16.56 4.35 -24.10
CA GLY A 124 17.25 3.39 -24.94
C GLY A 124 18.75 3.66 -24.90
N HIS A 125 19.49 2.56 -24.90
CA HIS A 125 20.87 2.51 -25.35
C HIS A 125 21.08 3.41 -26.57
N MET A 126 21.98 4.39 -26.43
CA MET A 126 23.10 4.64 -27.36
C MET A 126 24.26 5.21 -26.56
#